data_AF-A0A9W5QN46-F1
#
_entry.id   AF-A0A9W5QN46-F1
#
_cell.length_a   1.000
_cell.length_b   1.000
_cell.length_c   1.000
_cell.angle_alpha   90.00
_cell.angle_beta   90.00
_cell.angle_gamma   90.00
#
_symmetry.space_group_name_H-M   'P 1'
#
loop_
_entity.id
_entity.type
_entity.pdbx_description
1 polymer ?
#
loop_
_entity_poly.entity_id
_entity_poly.type
_entity_poly.pdbx_seq_one_letter_code
_entity_poly.pdbx_strand_id
1 'polypeptide(L)'
;MDISLKINKTQDPHNVAIKSISATFKKEWLTSYDYKKQNLLHYQSQKVPEQLFSTQIIKPILYLTKLTHAALYEDHNLVSSFLKKDDVAWKETLKYNEKGGLCIYASVLLYYLLLKTNEVSKNKLSFIQGFYHHEFHENHLFKNMYQNGAFGLHSYILFDGYLIDTTIHQIAFNFYPGEHKEFSFIAETTAGINLYGFKETNKIVHKYAKKIARESNMTTEEWIEYHQSRMNEYLLTRI
;
A
#
# COMPACT_ATOMS: atom_id res chain seq x y z
N MET A 1 10.65 -4.22 7.55
CA MET A 1 10.91 -5.51 8.24
C MET A 1 10.37 -6.61 7.33
N ASP A 2 11.26 -7.37 6.70
CA ASP A 2 10.90 -8.39 5.71
C ASP A 2 10.59 -9.69 6.45
N ILE A 3 9.30 -10.01 6.62
CA ILE A 3 8.87 -11.24 7.31
C ILE A 3 8.85 -12.35 6.27
N SER A 4 10.04 -12.74 5.80
CA SER A 4 10.17 -13.88 4.89
C SER A 4 9.80 -15.17 5.64
N LEU A 5 8.59 -15.69 5.38
CA LEU A 5 8.09 -16.88 6.05
C LEU A 5 8.76 -18.12 5.45
N LYS A 6 9.62 -18.78 6.23
CA LYS A 6 10.11 -20.12 5.90
C LYS A 6 8.97 -21.13 6.06
N ILE A 7 8.41 -21.57 4.95
CA ILE A 7 7.36 -22.61 4.92
C ILE A 7 8.03 -23.98 4.73
N ASN A 8 7.55 -25.02 5.39
CA ASN A 8 8.07 -26.40 5.30
C ASN A 8 7.30 -27.26 4.28
N LYS A 9 7.97 -28.15 3.52
CA LYS A 9 7.49 -28.74 2.24
C LYS A 9 6.20 -29.55 2.33
N THR A 10 5.76 -29.88 3.54
CA THR A 10 4.61 -30.76 3.83
C THR A 10 3.34 -29.99 4.19
N GLN A 11 3.36 -28.66 4.15
CA GLN A 11 2.25 -27.82 4.56
C GLN A 11 1.75 -26.98 3.39
N ASP A 12 0.44 -26.75 3.32
CA ASP A 12 -0.13 -25.76 2.41
C ASP A 12 0.44 -24.37 2.79
N PRO A 13 1.23 -23.74 1.90
CA PRO A 13 1.91 -22.49 2.18
C PRO A 13 0.96 -21.35 2.53
N HIS A 14 -0.25 -21.34 1.96
CA HIS A 14 -1.24 -20.30 2.23
C HIS A 14 -1.81 -20.46 3.64
N ASN A 15 -2.14 -21.68 4.05
CA ASN A 15 -2.66 -21.96 5.39
C ASN A 15 -1.65 -21.67 6.51
N VAL A 16 -0.36 -21.92 6.28
CA VAL A 16 0.72 -21.58 7.22
C VAL A 16 1.00 -20.09 7.23
N ALA A 17 1.03 -19.46 6.06
CA ALA A 17 1.15 -18.01 5.93
C ALA A 17 0.03 -17.32 6.71
N ILE A 18 -1.24 -17.66 6.47
CA ILE A 18 -2.41 -17.09 7.17
C ILE A 18 -2.28 -17.24 8.69
N LYS A 19 -1.86 -18.41 9.21
CA LYS A 19 -1.69 -18.65 10.64
C LYS A 19 -0.58 -17.81 11.27
N SER A 20 0.57 -17.71 10.61
CA SER A 20 1.73 -16.93 11.07
C SER A 20 1.49 -15.43 10.95
N ILE A 21 0.91 -15.00 9.83
CA ILE A 21 0.55 -13.63 9.50
C ILE A 21 -0.49 -13.09 10.48
N SER A 22 -1.52 -13.88 10.82
CA SER A 22 -2.51 -13.50 11.83
C SER A 22 -1.89 -13.23 13.22
N ALA A 23 -0.79 -13.91 13.56
CA ALA A 23 -0.08 -13.67 14.81
C ALA A 23 0.79 -12.39 14.75
N THR A 24 1.41 -12.12 13.60
CA THR A 24 2.25 -10.91 13.41
C THR A 24 1.41 -9.64 13.28
N PHE A 25 0.27 -9.70 12.58
CA PHE A 25 -0.70 -8.61 12.49
C PHE A 25 -1.11 -8.08 13.87
N LYS A 26 -1.41 -8.99 14.81
CA LYS A 26 -1.83 -8.62 16.17
C LYS A 26 -0.73 -7.90 16.97
N LYS A 27 0.54 -8.12 16.65
CA LYS A 27 1.66 -7.51 17.36
C LYS A 27 2.02 -6.14 16.82
N GLU A 28 1.90 -5.94 15.51
CA GLU A 28 2.49 -4.79 14.84
C GLU A 28 1.46 -3.80 14.28
N TRP A 29 0.26 -4.28 13.90
CA TRP A 29 -0.73 -3.51 13.15
C TRP A 29 -2.05 -3.35 13.93
N LEU A 30 -2.74 -2.23 13.72
CA LEU A 30 -4.07 -1.99 14.27
C LEU A 30 -5.09 -2.77 13.43
N THR A 31 -5.86 -3.64 14.08
CA THR A 31 -6.87 -4.49 13.42
C THR A 31 -8.25 -4.27 14.03
N SER A 32 -9.31 -4.39 13.23
CA SER A 32 -10.68 -4.23 13.73
C SER A 32 -11.17 -5.41 14.54
N TYR A 33 -10.66 -6.60 14.24
CA TYR A 33 -11.20 -7.87 14.70
C TYR A 33 -10.15 -8.97 14.64
N ASP A 34 -10.50 -10.13 15.20
CA ASP A 34 -9.67 -11.33 15.09
C ASP A 34 -9.78 -11.94 13.69
N TYR A 35 -8.74 -11.79 12.87
CA TYR A 35 -8.67 -12.33 11.50
C TYR A 35 -8.90 -13.83 11.41
N LYS A 36 -8.63 -14.60 12.48
CA LYS A 36 -8.91 -16.05 12.52
C LYS A 36 -10.40 -16.38 12.37
N LYS A 37 -11.28 -15.40 12.58
CA LYS A 37 -12.74 -15.56 12.52
C LYS A 37 -13.35 -14.94 11.27
N GLN A 38 -12.54 -14.53 10.30
CA GLN A 38 -12.99 -13.79 9.13
C GLN A 38 -12.60 -14.49 7.84
N ASN A 39 -13.37 -14.22 6.78
CA ASN A 39 -13.07 -14.73 5.45
C ASN A 39 -11.93 -13.92 4.83
N LEU A 40 -10.90 -14.63 4.41
CA LEU A 40 -9.83 -14.05 3.62
C LEU A 40 -10.34 -13.78 2.21
N LEU A 41 -10.14 -12.56 1.73
CA LEU A 41 -10.41 -12.19 0.35
C LEU A 41 -9.13 -12.39 -0.47
N HIS A 42 -9.27 -12.98 -1.65
CA HIS A 42 -8.23 -13.01 -2.67
C HIS A 42 -8.60 -12.00 -3.75
N TYR A 43 -7.68 -11.10 -4.07
CA TYR A 43 -7.84 -10.14 -5.14
C TYR A 43 -7.12 -10.62 -6.40
N GLN A 44 -7.85 -10.68 -7.50
CA GLN A 44 -7.33 -11.01 -8.84
C GLN A 44 -7.34 -9.78 -9.72
N SER A 45 -6.43 -9.69 -10.70
CA SER A 45 -6.40 -8.61 -11.67
C SER A 45 -7.73 -8.47 -12.41
N GLN A 46 -8.21 -7.24 -12.55
CA GLN A 46 -9.47 -6.92 -13.23
C GLN A 46 -9.32 -5.72 -14.13
N LYS A 47 -10.04 -5.71 -15.25
CA LYS A 47 -10.12 -4.54 -16.12
C LYS A 47 -10.96 -3.45 -15.47
N VAL A 48 -10.40 -2.24 -15.40
CA VAL A 48 -11.04 -1.05 -14.87
C VAL A 48 -12.00 -0.44 -15.90
N PRO A 49 -13.22 -0.02 -15.50
CA PRO A 49 -14.07 0.82 -16.34
C PRO A 49 -13.43 2.20 -16.54
N GLU A 50 -13.27 2.65 -17.79
CA GLU A 50 -12.62 3.95 -18.12
C GLU A 50 -13.25 5.14 -17.40
N GLN A 51 -14.55 5.06 -17.08
CA GLN A 51 -15.31 6.12 -16.42
C GLN A 51 -15.09 6.19 -14.90
N LEU A 52 -14.44 5.18 -14.30
CA LEU A 52 -14.29 5.10 -12.85
C LEU A 52 -13.29 6.12 -12.31
N PHE A 53 -12.27 6.46 -13.10
CA PHE A 53 -11.15 7.30 -12.67
C PHE A 53 -11.18 8.64 -13.38
N SER A 54 -11.87 9.62 -12.79
CA SER A 54 -11.81 11.01 -13.21
C SER A 54 -10.42 11.61 -12.95
N THR A 55 -10.16 12.78 -13.55
CA THR A 55 -8.96 13.57 -13.23
C THR A 55 -8.83 13.84 -11.73
N GLN A 56 -9.92 14.14 -11.01
CA GLN A 56 -9.84 14.44 -9.58
C GLN A 56 -9.51 13.19 -8.74
N ILE A 57 -9.98 12.02 -9.15
CA ILE A 57 -9.70 10.74 -8.49
C ILE A 57 -8.24 10.30 -8.76
N ILE A 58 -7.72 10.55 -9.97
CA ILE A 58 -6.36 10.17 -10.35
C ILE A 58 -5.30 11.01 -9.61
N LYS A 59 -5.57 12.29 -9.33
CA LYS A 59 -4.62 13.20 -8.68
C LYS A 59 -4.04 12.66 -7.35
N PRO A 60 -4.84 12.22 -6.37
CA PRO A 60 -4.33 11.56 -5.17
C PRO A 60 -3.43 10.35 -5.45
N ILE A 61 -3.79 9.53 -6.44
CA ILE A 61 -3.04 8.32 -6.80
C ILE A 61 -1.65 8.71 -7.34
N LEU A 62 -1.59 9.67 -8.26
CA LEU A 62 -0.33 10.16 -8.82
C LEU A 62 0.57 10.79 -7.76
N TYR A 63 -0.01 11.59 -6.87
CA TYR A 63 0.72 12.20 -5.76
C TYR A 63 1.34 11.14 -4.84
N LEU A 64 0.56 10.15 -4.40
CA LEU A 64 1.04 9.06 -3.54
C LEU A 64 2.07 8.18 -4.25
N THR A 65 1.89 7.93 -5.54
CA THR A 65 2.84 7.18 -6.37
C THR A 65 4.20 7.85 -6.37
N LYS A 66 4.24 9.18 -6.56
CA LYS A 66 5.50 9.93 -6.52
C LYS A 66 6.10 9.98 -5.12
N LEU A 67 5.27 10.16 -4.10
CA LEU A 67 5.71 10.20 -2.71
C LEU A 67 6.34 8.87 -2.27
N THR A 68 5.68 7.76 -2.55
CA THR A 68 6.18 6.40 -2.20
C THR A 68 7.41 6.00 -3.03
N HIS A 69 7.44 6.37 -4.31
CA HIS A 69 8.62 6.18 -5.17
C HIS A 69 9.85 6.90 -4.61
N ALA A 70 9.64 8.11 -4.07
CA ALA A 70 10.69 8.89 -3.43
C ALA A 70 11.41 8.17 -2.30
N ALA A 71 10.61 7.57 -1.41
CA ALA A 71 11.14 6.88 -0.23
C ALA A 71 11.82 5.56 -0.59
N LEU A 72 11.49 4.98 -1.74
CA LEU A 72 12.02 3.71 -2.18
C LEU A 72 13.39 3.80 -2.86
N TYR A 73 13.57 4.79 -3.72
CA TYR A 73 14.74 4.86 -4.59
C TYR A 73 15.73 5.94 -4.17
N GLU A 74 15.38 6.75 -3.16
CA GLU A 74 16.09 7.98 -2.80
C GLU A 74 16.45 8.85 -4.02
N ASP A 75 15.75 8.67 -5.15
CA ASP A 75 16.10 9.29 -6.42
C ASP A 75 15.69 10.76 -6.35
N HIS A 76 16.65 11.55 -5.86
CA HIS A 76 16.51 12.98 -5.70
C HIS A 76 16.15 13.66 -7.02
N ASN A 77 16.46 13.11 -8.20
CA ASN A 77 16.20 13.84 -9.45
C ASN A 77 14.71 13.83 -9.85
N LEU A 78 13.96 12.76 -9.54
CA LEU A 78 12.53 12.70 -9.83
C LEU A 78 11.67 13.41 -8.77
N VAL A 79 12.17 13.54 -7.55
CA VAL A 79 11.43 14.01 -6.37
C VAL A 79 11.88 15.39 -5.87
N SER A 80 13.14 15.78 -6.07
CA SER A 80 13.66 17.10 -5.67
C SER A 80 12.88 18.27 -6.27
N SER A 81 12.16 18.03 -7.38
CA SER A 81 11.28 19.05 -7.97
C SER A 81 10.04 19.35 -7.13
N PHE A 82 9.55 18.43 -6.28
CA PHE A 82 8.27 18.61 -5.58
C PHE A 82 8.32 18.52 -4.05
N LEU A 83 9.28 17.81 -3.45
CA LEU A 83 9.43 17.76 -1.99
C LEU A 83 10.89 17.98 -1.56
N LYS A 84 11.06 18.88 -0.59
CA LYS A 84 12.34 19.11 0.09
C LYS A 84 12.54 18.03 1.17
N LYS A 85 13.79 17.66 1.47
CA LYS A 85 14.11 16.68 2.53
C LYS A 85 13.57 17.06 3.91
N ASP A 86 13.40 18.36 4.16
CA ASP A 86 12.85 18.86 5.43
C ASP A 86 11.33 18.86 5.51
N ASP A 87 10.65 18.61 4.40
CA ASP A 87 9.19 18.60 4.31
C ASP A 87 8.59 17.43 5.12
N VAL A 88 7.41 17.67 5.72
CA VAL A 88 6.74 16.69 6.59
C VAL A 88 6.37 15.43 5.81
N ALA A 89 5.84 15.56 4.58
CA ALA A 89 5.47 14.40 3.76
C ALA A 89 6.68 13.51 3.45
N TRP A 90 7.83 14.12 3.18
CA TRP A 90 9.09 13.39 2.96
C TRP A 90 9.50 12.60 4.22
N LYS A 91 9.53 13.27 5.38
CA LYS A 91 9.93 12.65 6.65
C LYS A 91 8.99 11.53 7.08
N GLU A 92 7.69 11.71 6.93
CA GLU A 92 6.69 10.68 7.20
C GLU A 92 6.92 9.45 6.32
N THR A 93 7.04 9.66 5.00
CA THR A 93 7.16 8.55 4.05
C THR A 93 8.41 7.73 4.31
N LEU A 94 9.56 8.37 4.55
CA LEU A 94 10.79 7.66 4.92
C LEU A 94 10.64 6.87 6.23
N LYS A 95 10.11 7.52 7.27
CA LYS A 95 9.88 6.87 8.58
C LYS A 95 9.00 5.62 8.45
N TYR A 96 7.94 5.68 7.65
CA TYR A 96 7.05 4.53 7.45
C TYR A 96 7.68 3.47 6.53
N ASN A 97 8.53 3.86 5.58
CA ASN A 97 9.34 2.91 4.80
C ASN A 97 10.30 2.11 5.69
N GLU A 98 11.11 2.80 6.50
CA GLU A 98 12.08 2.18 7.43
C GLU A 98 11.40 1.20 8.42
N LYS A 99 10.20 1.56 8.87
CA LYS A 99 9.41 0.73 9.80
C LYS A 99 8.63 -0.40 9.14
N GLY A 100 8.68 -0.54 7.81
CA GLY A 100 7.90 -1.53 7.06
C GLY A 100 6.38 -1.28 7.09
N GLY A 101 5.96 -0.02 7.28
CA GLY A 101 4.57 0.41 7.34
C GLY A 101 4.17 1.35 6.21
N LEU A 102 4.95 1.45 5.12
CA LEU A 102 4.69 2.36 4.01
C LEU A 102 3.35 2.08 3.34
N CYS A 103 3.00 0.81 3.14
CA CYS A 103 1.72 0.40 2.56
C CYS A 103 0.52 0.90 3.38
N ILE A 104 0.61 0.88 4.71
CA ILE A 104 -0.45 1.38 5.60
C ILE A 104 -0.55 2.90 5.47
N TYR A 105 0.59 3.59 5.57
CA TYR A 105 0.65 5.05 5.45
C TYR A 105 0.03 5.51 4.13
N ALA A 106 0.49 4.94 3.01
CA ALA A 106 0.02 5.30 1.68
C ALA A 106 -1.47 4.99 1.50
N SER A 107 -1.92 3.81 1.93
CA SER A 107 -3.34 3.41 1.82
C SER A 107 -4.27 4.30 2.65
N VAL A 108 -3.87 4.65 3.88
CA VAL A 108 -4.66 5.51 4.77
C VAL A 108 -4.71 6.94 4.25
N LEU A 109 -3.57 7.48 3.80
CA LEU A 109 -3.54 8.82 3.22
C LEU A 109 -4.37 8.88 1.93
N LEU A 110 -4.20 7.90 1.03
CA LEU A 110 -4.97 7.82 -0.21
C LEU A 110 -6.47 7.73 0.06
N TYR A 111 -6.89 6.93 1.04
CA TYR A 111 -8.29 6.83 1.46
C TYR A 111 -8.88 8.20 1.77
N TYR A 112 -8.18 9.01 2.58
CA TYR A 112 -8.66 10.34 2.97
C TYR A 112 -8.59 11.37 1.84
N LEU A 113 -7.54 11.34 1.01
CA LEU A 113 -7.43 12.23 -0.14
C LEU A 113 -8.52 11.95 -1.18
N LEU A 114 -8.86 10.67 -1.41
CA LEU A 114 -9.99 10.31 -2.27
C LEU A 114 -11.31 10.85 -1.72
N LEU A 115 -11.55 10.76 -0.41
CA LEU A 115 -12.74 11.37 0.20
C LEU A 115 -12.79 12.89 0.03
N LYS A 116 -11.64 13.57 0.06
CA LYS A 116 -11.55 15.04 -0.14
C LYS A 116 -11.83 15.49 -1.57
N THR A 117 -11.86 14.58 -2.55
CA THR A 117 -12.28 14.91 -3.92
C THR A 117 -13.77 15.27 -4.02
N ASN A 118 -14.58 14.89 -3.03
CA ASN A 118 -16.05 14.93 -3.07
C ASN A 118 -16.71 14.09 -4.19
N GLU A 119 -15.93 13.35 -4.99
CA GLU A 119 -16.43 12.42 -6.01
C GLU A 119 -16.50 10.97 -5.48
N VAL A 120 -15.78 10.69 -4.39
CA VAL A 120 -15.72 9.37 -3.77
C VAL A 120 -16.36 9.39 -2.40
N SER A 121 -17.36 8.53 -2.21
CA SER A 121 -18.03 8.33 -0.93
C SER A 121 -17.40 7.18 -0.14
N LYS A 122 -17.51 7.26 1.19
CA LYS A 122 -16.93 6.29 2.12
C LYS A 122 -17.37 4.84 1.92
N ASN A 123 -18.57 4.61 1.40
CA ASN A 123 -19.10 3.28 1.09
C ASN A 123 -18.42 2.63 -0.13
N LYS A 124 -17.84 3.43 -1.04
CA LYS A 124 -17.07 2.93 -2.19
C LYS A 124 -15.64 2.57 -1.83
N LEU A 125 -15.14 2.99 -0.66
CA LEU A 125 -13.78 2.73 -0.23
C LEU A 125 -13.73 1.62 0.82
N SER A 126 -12.82 0.67 0.60
CA SER A 126 -12.48 -0.37 1.59
C SER A 126 -10.99 -0.33 1.85
N PHE A 127 -10.57 -0.21 3.11
CA PHE A 127 -9.19 -0.44 3.49
C PHE A 127 -8.98 -1.93 3.72
N ILE A 128 -7.97 -2.51 3.09
CA ILE A 128 -7.66 -3.93 3.19
C ILE A 128 -6.30 -4.08 3.87
N GLN A 129 -6.25 -4.98 4.84
CA GLN A 129 -5.01 -5.42 5.48
C GLN A 129 -4.86 -6.92 5.29
N GLY A 130 -3.72 -7.36 4.80
CA GLY A 130 -3.45 -8.78 4.60
C GLY A 130 -2.02 -9.05 4.17
N PHE A 131 -1.84 -9.80 3.09
CA PHE A 131 -0.51 -10.20 2.66
C PHE A 131 -0.45 -10.39 1.16
N TYR A 132 0.77 -10.26 0.63
CA TYR A 132 1.08 -10.69 -0.72
C TYR A 132 1.66 -12.10 -0.71
N HIS A 133 1.45 -12.82 -1.81
CA HIS A 133 2.24 -13.98 -2.20
C HIS A 133 2.87 -13.64 -3.54
N HIS A 134 4.20 -13.52 -3.54
CA HIS A 134 4.99 -13.27 -4.73
C HIS A 134 5.64 -14.57 -5.20
N GLU A 135 5.14 -15.10 -6.30
CA GLU A 135 5.66 -16.30 -6.94
C GLU A 135 6.97 -16.00 -7.65
N PHE A 136 7.96 -16.86 -7.41
CA PHE A 136 9.27 -16.71 -8.01
C PHE A 136 9.32 -17.26 -9.44
N HIS A 137 10.01 -16.54 -10.34
CA HIS A 137 10.36 -17.00 -11.68
C HIS A 137 11.07 -18.36 -11.61
N GLU A 138 10.96 -19.16 -12.68
CA GLU A 138 11.45 -20.54 -12.66
C GLU A 138 12.92 -20.68 -12.29
N ASN A 139 13.74 -19.69 -12.66
CA ASN A 139 15.19 -19.68 -12.44
C ASN A 139 15.63 -18.85 -11.23
N HIS A 140 14.70 -18.38 -10.39
CA HIS A 140 15.05 -17.55 -9.24
C HIS A 140 15.78 -18.37 -8.17
N LEU A 141 16.91 -17.83 -7.66
CA LEU A 141 17.80 -18.50 -6.70
C LEU A 141 17.06 -19.03 -5.46
N PHE A 142 16.01 -18.31 -5.05
CA PHE A 142 15.26 -18.61 -3.83
C PHE A 142 14.04 -19.52 -4.02
N LYS A 143 13.71 -19.93 -5.26
CA LYS A 143 12.52 -20.75 -5.57
C LYS A 143 12.42 -22.03 -4.74
N ASN A 144 13.54 -22.75 -4.61
CA ASN A 144 13.60 -24.00 -3.85
C ASN A 144 13.59 -23.81 -2.32
N MET A 145 13.99 -22.64 -1.83
CA MET A 145 14.07 -22.33 -0.40
C MET A 145 12.74 -21.88 0.20
N TYR A 146 11.91 -21.19 -0.59
CA TYR A 146 10.62 -20.66 -0.13
C TYR A 146 9.40 -21.28 -0.83
N GLN A 147 9.54 -22.50 -1.36
CA GLN A 147 8.42 -23.23 -1.96
C GLN A 147 7.64 -22.41 -3.00
N ASN A 148 8.36 -21.90 -3.98
CA ASN A 148 7.81 -21.15 -5.10
C ASN A 148 7.34 -19.72 -4.82
N GLY A 149 7.53 -19.14 -3.62
CA GLY A 149 7.27 -17.71 -3.46
C GLY A 149 7.58 -17.09 -2.10
N ALA A 150 7.55 -15.77 -2.04
CA ALA A 150 7.71 -14.98 -0.83
C ALA A 150 6.35 -14.47 -0.33
N PHE A 151 6.21 -14.39 1.00
CA PHE A 151 5.03 -13.84 1.66
C PHE A 151 5.43 -12.64 2.49
N GLY A 152 4.60 -11.60 2.51
CA GLY A 152 4.82 -10.45 3.38
C GLY A 152 3.53 -9.72 3.68
N LEU A 153 3.51 -9.01 4.82
CA LEU A 153 2.38 -8.18 5.22
C LEU A 153 2.18 -7.05 4.22
N HIS A 154 0.92 -6.75 3.91
CA HIS A 154 0.60 -5.67 2.99
C HIS A 154 -0.75 -5.04 3.28
N SER A 155 -0.92 -3.81 2.83
CA SER A 155 -2.22 -3.14 2.83
C SER A 155 -2.41 -2.31 1.58
N TYR A 156 -3.67 -2.18 1.19
CA TYR A 156 -4.11 -1.51 -0.02
C TYR A 156 -5.54 -1.02 0.18
N ILE A 157 -6.07 -0.27 -0.78
CA ILE A 157 -7.48 0.10 -0.79
C ILE A 157 -8.21 -0.56 -1.95
N LEU A 158 -9.51 -0.79 -1.78
CA LEU A 158 -10.43 -1.02 -2.89
C LEU A 158 -11.28 0.24 -3.09
N PHE A 159 -11.35 0.73 -4.32
CA PHE A 159 -12.29 1.75 -4.75
C PHE A 159 -13.31 1.11 -5.71
N ASP A 160 -14.57 1.07 -5.28
CA ASP A 160 -15.68 0.43 -5.99
C ASP A 160 -15.39 -1.04 -6.37
N GLY A 161 -14.66 -1.74 -5.49
CA GLY A 161 -14.23 -3.12 -5.70
C GLY A 161 -12.87 -3.28 -6.41
N TYR A 162 -12.33 -2.22 -7.02
CA TYR A 162 -11.07 -2.24 -7.74
C TYR A 162 -9.89 -1.89 -6.84
N LEU A 163 -8.82 -2.66 -6.91
CA LEU A 163 -7.59 -2.43 -6.16
C LEU A 163 -6.94 -1.10 -6.56
N ILE A 164 -6.47 -0.34 -5.56
CA ILE A 164 -5.49 0.73 -5.78
C ILE A 164 -4.35 0.52 -4.79
N ASP A 165 -3.13 0.41 -5.32
CA ASP A 165 -1.93 0.20 -4.53
C ASP A 165 -0.73 0.95 -5.12
N THR A 166 -0.23 1.93 -4.37
CA THR A 166 0.93 2.74 -4.76
C THR A 166 2.24 2.23 -4.14
N THR A 167 2.22 1.09 -3.45
CA THR A 167 3.36 0.55 -2.68
C THR A 167 3.74 -0.88 -3.08
N ILE A 168 2.93 -1.53 -3.89
CA ILE A 168 3.19 -2.87 -4.43
C ILE A 168 4.54 -3.01 -5.14
N HIS A 169 5.08 -1.93 -5.73
CA HIS A 169 6.40 -1.92 -6.37
C HIS A 169 7.55 -2.20 -5.41
N GLN A 170 7.37 -1.94 -4.11
CA GLN A 170 8.34 -2.33 -3.09
C GLN A 170 8.62 -3.84 -3.16
N ILE A 171 7.56 -4.64 -3.35
CA ILE A 171 7.63 -6.10 -3.37
C ILE A 171 8.36 -6.54 -4.63
N ALA A 172 7.97 -6.00 -5.77
CA ALA A 172 8.56 -6.36 -7.05
C ALA A 172 10.05 -5.97 -7.14
N PHE A 173 10.41 -4.79 -6.62
CA PHE A 173 11.80 -4.32 -6.58
C PHE A 173 12.70 -5.18 -5.67
N ASN A 174 12.18 -5.65 -4.53
CA ASN A 174 12.95 -6.47 -3.59
C ASN A 174 13.40 -7.82 -4.19
N PHE A 175 12.68 -8.34 -5.19
CA PHE A 175 12.99 -9.63 -5.82
C PHE A 175 13.52 -9.50 -7.25
N TYR A 176 13.06 -8.51 -8.03
CA TYR A 176 13.45 -8.28 -9.42
C TYR A 176 13.73 -6.80 -9.69
N PRO A 177 14.85 -6.25 -9.19
CA PRO A 177 15.20 -4.85 -9.46
C PRO A 177 15.39 -4.62 -10.97
N GLY A 178 14.59 -3.71 -11.55
CA GLY A 178 14.69 -3.31 -12.96
C GLY A 178 13.63 -3.91 -13.91
N GLU A 179 12.81 -4.86 -13.46
CA GLU A 179 11.78 -5.49 -14.32
C GLU A 179 10.45 -4.70 -14.38
N HIS A 180 10.21 -3.79 -13.43
CA HIS A 180 8.94 -3.06 -13.32
C HIS A 180 9.12 -1.56 -13.55
N LYS A 181 8.36 -1.01 -14.50
CA LYS A 181 8.39 0.41 -14.91
C LYS A 181 7.18 1.23 -14.46
N GLU A 182 6.12 0.56 -14.02
CA GLU A 182 4.96 1.23 -13.44
C GLU A 182 5.22 1.49 -11.96
N PHE A 183 4.46 2.38 -11.33
CA PHE A 183 4.69 2.77 -9.93
C PHE A 183 3.41 2.73 -9.08
N SER A 184 2.27 2.45 -9.71
CA SER A 184 0.96 2.28 -9.07
C SER A 184 0.17 1.21 -9.80
N PHE A 185 -0.56 0.39 -9.05
CA PHE A 185 -1.52 -0.55 -9.62
C PHE A 185 -2.93 -0.03 -9.41
N ILE A 186 -3.67 0.02 -10.51
CA ILE A 186 -5.11 0.22 -10.51
C ILE A 186 -5.72 -1.04 -11.11
N ALA A 187 -6.34 -1.83 -10.25
CA ALA A 187 -6.99 -3.11 -10.49
C ALA A 187 -6.16 -4.26 -11.08
N GLU A 188 -5.02 -4.01 -11.71
CA GLU A 188 -4.14 -5.03 -12.28
C GLU A 188 -2.94 -5.28 -11.35
N THR A 189 -2.74 -6.51 -10.90
CA THR A 189 -1.51 -6.94 -10.22
C THR A 189 -0.49 -7.41 -11.26
N THR A 190 0.80 -7.26 -10.96
CA THR A 190 1.87 -7.81 -11.80
C THR A 190 1.88 -9.33 -11.80
N ALA A 191 2.41 -9.92 -12.88
CA ALA A 191 2.59 -11.35 -13.00
C ALA A 191 3.33 -11.91 -11.77
N GLY A 192 2.73 -12.92 -11.13
CA GLY A 192 3.28 -13.59 -9.96
C GLY A 192 2.97 -12.93 -8.61
N ILE A 193 2.34 -11.75 -8.54
CA ILE A 193 1.91 -11.17 -7.25
C ILE A 193 0.40 -11.39 -7.04
N ASN A 194 0.09 -12.19 -6.03
CA ASN A 194 -1.27 -12.41 -5.55
C ASN A 194 -1.49 -11.65 -4.24
N LEU A 195 -2.63 -10.97 -4.11
CA LEU A 195 -2.97 -10.18 -2.92
C LEU A 195 -4.13 -10.80 -2.15
N TYR A 196 -3.94 -10.95 -0.86
CA TYR A 196 -4.92 -11.50 0.05
C TYR A 196 -5.18 -10.52 1.19
N GLY A 197 -6.38 -10.50 1.76
CA GLY A 197 -6.61 -9.68 2.94
C GLY A 197 -8.02 -9.66 3.50
N PHE A 198 -8.16 -8.83 4.53
CA PHE A 198 -9.38 -8.66 5.30
C PHE A 198 -9.86 -7.22 5.18
N LYS A 199 -11.17 -7.05 4.95
CA LYS A 199 -11.79 -5.73 4.84
C LYS A 199 -11.91 -5.07 6.20
N GLU A 200 -11.06 -4.09 6.46
CA GLU A 200 -11.04 -3.37 7.72
C GLU A 200 -12.24 -2.44 7.89
N THR A 201 -12.56 -2.12 9.15
CA THR A 201 -13.57 -1.12 9.44
C THR A 201 -13.00 0.29 9.25
N ASN A 202 -13.89 1.22 8.91
CA ASN A 202 -13.56 2.64 8.82
C ASN A 202 -12.99 3.23 10.13
N LYS A 203 -13.27 2.59 11.28
CA LYS A 203 -12.71 2.97 12.58
C LYS A 203 -11.19 2.76 12.62
N ILE A 204 -10.67 1.72 11.97
CA ILE A 204 -9.23 1.44 11.91
C ILE A 204 -8.52 2.45 11.02
N VAL A 205 -9.09 2.78 9.86
CA VAL A 205 -8.56 3.84 8.98
C VAL A 205 -8.42 5.16 9.75
N HIS A 206 -9.45 5.54 10.51
CA HIS A 206 -9.42 6.76 11.33
C HIS A 206 -8.38 6.68 12.46
N LYS A 207 -8.24 5.53 13.14
CA LYS A 207 -7.19 5.35 14.17
C LYS A 207 -5.79 5.49 13.61
N TYR A 208 -5.53 4.96 12.42
CA TYR A 208 -4.25 5.13 11.75
C TYR A 208 -4.00 6.60 11.40
N ALA A 209 -4.95 7.27 10.75
CA ALA A 209 -4.80 8.68 10.40
C ALA A 209 -4.55 9.56 11.63
N LYS A 210 -5.29 9.34 12.71
CA LYS A 210 -5.07 10.04 13.99
C LYS A 210 -3.67 9.79 14.57
N LYS A 211 -3.17 8.55 14.48
CA LYS A 211 -1.82 8.19 14.93
C LYS A 211 -0.77 8.91 14.08
N ILE A 212 -0.87 8.83 12.76
CA ILE A 212 0.07 9.44 11.81
C ILE A 212 0.09 10.96 12.00
N ALA A 213 -1.07 11.60 11.97
CA ALA A 213 -1.18 13.05 12.15
C ALA A 213 -0.56 13.52 13.47
N ARG A 214 -0.83 12.81 14.58
CA ARG A 214 -0.25 13.13 15.89
C ARG A 214 1.28 12.99 15.89
N GLU A 215 1.83 12.00 15.21
CA GLU A 215 3.29 11.84 15.08
C GLU A 215 3.95 13.02 14.35
N SER A 216 3.18 13.77 13.57
CA SER A 216 3.59 14.98 12.86
C SER A 216 3.10 16.27 13.54
N ASN A 217 2.62 16.18 14.78
CA ASN A 217 2.07 17.28 15.57
C ASN A 217 0.89 18.01 14.91
N MET A 218 0.07 17.27 14.16
CA MET A 218 -1.14 17.76 13.49
C MET A 218 -2.40 17.05 14.01
N THR A 219 -3.54 17.71 13.87
CA THR A 219 -4.85 17.05 13.85
C THR A 219 -5.02 16.24 12.56
N THR A 220 -6.00 15.34 12.52
CA THR A 220 -6.25 14.54 11.30
C THR A 220 -6.65 15.43 10.13
N GLU A 221 -7.43 16.47 10.40
CA GLU A 221 -7.89 17.46 9.44
C GLU A 221 -6.71 18.25 8.85
N GLU A 222 -5.85 18.82 9.71
CA GLU A 222 -4.64 19.55 9.29
C GLU A 222 -3.70 18.67 8.46
N TRP A 223 -3.51 17.40 8.85
CA TRP A 223 -2.66 16.46 8.12
C TRP A 223 -3.20 16.20 6.71
N ILE A 224 -4.52 16.02 6.56
CA ILE A 224 -5.15 15.82 5.25
C ILE A 224 -5.05 17.09 4.40
N GLU A 225 -5.32 18.25 4.98
CA GLU A 225 -5.24 19.55 4.29
C GLU A 225 -3.82 19.86 3.82
N TYR A 226 -2.83 19.56 4.65
CA TYR A 226 -1.41 19.67 4.31
C TYR A 226 -1.07 18.84 3.08
N HIS A 227 -1.42 17.55 3.07
CA HIS A 227 -1.17 16.69 1.90
C HIS A 227 -1.96 17.12 0.67
N GLN A 228 -3.19 17.63 0.84
CA GLN A 228 -3.98 18.18 -0.25
C GLN A 228 -3.29 19.42 -0.87
N SER A 229 -2.72 20.30 -0.05
CA SER A 229 -1.93 21.46 -0.52
C SER A 229 -0.72 21.01 -1.31
N ARG A 230 0.07 20.06 -0.78
CA ARG A 230 1.25 19.52 -1.46
C ARG A 230 0.93 18.83 -2.79
N MET A 231 -0.17 18.07 -2.82
CA MET A 231 -0.69 17.46 -4.05
C MET A 231 -1.01 18.53 -5.11
N ASN A 232 -1.69 19.61 -4.71
CA ASN A 232 -2.07 20.69 -5.64
C ASN A 232 -0.84 21.45 -6.15
N GLU A 233 0.11 21.79 -5.28
CA GLU A 233 1.39 22.42 -5.66
C GLU A 233 2.15 21.58 -6.70
N TYR A 234 2.24 20.26 -6.47
CA TYR A 234 2.89 19.35 -7.40
C TYR A 234 2.27 19.37 -8.80
N LEU A 235 0.93 19.38 -8.87
CA LEU A 235 0.23 19.31 -10.16
C LEU A 235 0.27 20.64 -10.91
N LEU A 236 0.33 21.77 -10.20
CA LEU A 236 0.47 23.11 -10.80
C LEU A 236 1.83 23.33 -11.45
N THR A 237 2.89 22.66 -10.97
CA THR A 237 4.25 22.79 -11.54
C THR A 237 4.49 21.88 -12.76
N ARG A 238 3.46 21.15 -13.21
CA ARG A 238 3.51 20.17 -14.30
C ARG A 238 2.54 20.47 -15.46
N ILE A 239 1.77 21.55 -15.35
CA ILE A 239 0.97 22.17 -16.43
C ILE A 239 1.73 23.41 -16.89
#